data_AF-A0A514WHZ2-F1
#
_entry.id   AF-A0A514WHZ2-F1
#
_cell.length_a   1.000
_cell.length_b   1.000
_cell.length_c   1.000
_cell.angle_alpha   90.00
_cell.angle_beta   90.00
_cell.angle_gamma   90.00
#
_symmetry.space_group_name_H-M   'P 1'
#
loop_
_entity.id
_entity.type
_entity.pdbx_description
1 polymer ?
#
loop_
_entity_poly.entity_id
_entity_poly.type
_entity_poly.pdbx_seq_one_letter_code
_entity_poly.pdbx_strand_id
1 'polypeptide(L)' 'MTDSISLTLSPDEVEMLVDALEADLEGYVEAAKEAREDGNKEDLETFAEAATRIQGLLTRLQDLVEG' A
#
# COMPACT_ATOMS: atom_id res chain seq x y z
N MET A 1 -8.91 -2.06 13.69
CA MET A 1 -7.88 -1.61 14.64
C MET A 1 -8.13 -0.14 14.93
N THR A 2 -8.29 0.25 16.19
CA THR A 2 -8.84 1.56 16.59
C THR A 2 -7.85 2.46 17.32
N ASP A 3 -6.66 1.96 17.66
CA ASP A 3 -5.65 2.74 18.37
C ASP A 3 -4.62 3.27 17.36
N SER A 4 -4.43 4.60 17.35
CA SER A 4 -3.42 5.26 16.52
C SER A 4 -2.08 5.38 17.26
N ILE A 5 -0.99 5.38 16.49
CA ILE A 5 0.37 5.67 16.97
C ILE A 5 0.82 6.99 16.34
N SER A 6 1.43 7.87 17.12
CA SER A 6 2.07 9.07 16.60
C SER A 6 3.53 8.77 16.24
N LEU A 7 3.91 9.06 14.99
CA LEU A 7 5.28 8.96 14.51
C LEU A 7 5.77 10.36 14.15
N THR A 8 7.04 10.64 14.44
CA THR A 8 7.75 11.82 13.93
C THR A 8 8.77 11.33 12.93
N LEU A 9 8.65 11.78 11.70
CA LEU A 9 9.49 11.37 10.56
C LEU A 9 10.04 12.62 9.87
N SER A 10 11.25 12.53 9.35
CA SER A 10 11.77 13.53 8.41
C SER A 10 11.14 13.37 7.02
N PRO A 11 11.20 14.38 6.14
CA PRO A 11 10.79 14.24 4.75
C PRO A 11 11.49 13.05 4.05
N ASP A 12 12.80 12.92 4.20
CA ASP A 12 13.58 11.79 3.65
C ASP A 12 13.05 10.42 4.12
N GLU A 13 12.68 10.31 5.41
CA GLU A 13 12.09 9.07 5.95
C GLU A 13 10.70 8.79 5.38
N VAL A 14 9.91 9.83 5.08
CA VAL A 14 8.62 9.68 4.42
C VAL A 14 8.80 9.25 2.96
N GLU A 15 9.77 9.85 2.24
CA GLU A 15 10.11 9.44 0.86
C GLU A 15 10.53 7.97 0.80
N MET A 16 11.36 7.51 1.74
CA MET A 16 11.72 6.10 1.85
C MET A 16 10.50 5.17 2.04
N LEU A 17 9.49 5.62 2.80
CA LEU A 17 8.25 4.86 2.98
C LEU A 17 7.39 4.86 1.72
N VAL A 18 7.31 5.99 1.01
CA VAL A 18 6.60 6.08 -0.27
C VAL A 18 7.21 5.10 -1.27
N ASP A 19 8.53 5.13 -1.49
CA ASP A 19 9.23 4.25 -2.43
C ASP A 19 8.98 2.76 -2.12
N ALA A 20 9.05 2.38 -0.84
CA ALA A 20 8.81 1.01 -0.41
C ALA A 20 7.36 0.57 -0.66
N LEU A 21 6.40 1.45 -0.41
CA LEU A 21 4.97 1.16 -0.59
C LEU A 21 4.56 1.17 -2.06
N GLU A 22 5.20 1.94 -2.94
CA GLU A 22 4.98 1.86 -4.39
C GLU A 22 5.36 0.49 -4.95
N ALA A 23 6.55 -0.01 -4.56
CA ALA A 23 7.00 -1.34 -4.96
C ALA A 23 6.10 -2.46 -4.41
N ASP A 24 5.66 -2.35 -3.16
CA ASP A 24 4.75 -3.33 -2.54
C ASP A 24 3.37 -3.30 -3.20
N LEU A 25 2.85 -2.10 -3.52
CA LEU A 25 1.59 -1.93 -4.25
C LEU A 25 1.61 -2.61 -5.61
N GLU A 26 2.68 -2.41 -6.39
CA GLU A 26 2.85 -3.06 -7.69
C GLU A 26 2.79 -4.60 -7.54
N GLY A 27 3.48 -5.14 -6.54
CA GLY A 27 3.45 -6.56 -6.22
C GLY A 27 2.05 -7.10 -5.92
N TYR A 28 1.27 -6.42 -5.08
CA TYR A 28 -0.11 -6.84 -4.78
C TYR A 28 -1.07 -6.69 -5.96
N VAL A 29 -0.87 -5.69 -6.82
CA VAL A 29 -1.68 -5.52 -8.03
C VAL A 29 -1.45 -6.66 -9.01
N GLU A 30 -0.20 -7.06 -9.25
CA GLU A 30 0.10 -8.20 -10.10
C GLU A 30 -0.37 -9.52 -9.46
N ALA A 31 -0.18 -9.71 -8.16
CA ALA A 31 -0.68 -10.91 -7.47
C ALA A 31 -2.22 -11.03 -7.53
N ALA A 32 -2.94 -9.91 -7.38
CA ALA A 32 -4.40 -9.90 -7.55
C ALA A 32 -4.81 -10.26 -8.99
N LYS A 33 -4.06 -9.79 -9.98
CA LYS A 33 -4.30 -10.12 -11.39
C LYS A 33 -4.06 -11.61 -11.68
N GLU A 34 -2.96 -12.18 -11.19
CA GLU A 34 -2.68 -13.63 -11.30
C GLU A 34 -3.78 -14.46 -10.63
N ALA A 35 -4.16 -14.12 -9.39
CA ALA A 35 -5.23 -14.81 -8.67
C ALA A 35 -6.58 -14.76 -9.42
N ARG A 36 -6.86 -13.64 -10.10
CA ARG A 36 -8.04 -13.50 -10.96
C ARG A 36 -7.97 -14.42 -12.17
N GLU A 37 -6.82 -14.52 -12.82
CA GLU A 37 -6.59 -15.38 -13.98
C GLU A 37 -6.71 -16.87 -13.61
N ASP A 38 -6.25 -17.25 -12.42
CA ASP A 38 -6.34 -18.60 -11.88
C ASP A 38 -7.72 -18.95 -11.30
N GLY A 39 -8.62 -17.98 -11.18
CA GLY A 39 -9.94 -18.15 -10.58
C GLY A 39 -9.92 -18.34 -9.05
N ASN A 40 -8.80 -18.01 -8.41
CA ASN A 40 -8.65 -18.06 -6.96
C ASN A 40 -9.26 -16.82 -6.30
N LYS A 41 -10.53 -16.94 -5.88
CA LYS A 41 -11.30 -15.81 -5.33
C LYS A 41 -10.81 -15.35 -3.95
N GLU A 42 -10.29 -16.26 -3.12
CA GLU A 42 -9.81 -15.95 -1.78
C GLU A 42 -8.53 -15.11 -1.85
N ASP A 43 -7.59 -15.52 -2.70
CA ASP A 43 -6.35 -14.78 -2.93
C ASP A 43 -6.62 -13.44 -3.63
N LEU A 44 -7.53 -13.41 -4.61
CA LEU A 44 -7.93 -12.16 -5.27
C LEU A 44 -8.48 -11.15 -4.26
N GLU A 45 -9.37 -11.56 -3.37
CA GLU A 45 -9.93 -10.67 -2.34
C GLU A 45 -8.84 -10.16 -1.39
N THR A 46 -7.95 -11.07 -0.96
CA THR A 46 -6.84 -10.75 -0.05
C THR A 46 -5.88 -9.72 -0.67
N PHE A 47 -5.42 -9.96 -1.90
CA PHE A 47 -4.47 -9.07 -2.57
C PHE A 47 -5.09 -7.74 -2.97
N ALA A 48 -6.36 -7.73 -3.41
CA ALA A 48 -7.07 -6.50 -3.72
C ALA A 48 -7.31 -5.62 -2.47
N GLU A 49 -7.59 -6.24 -1.32
CA GLU A 49 -7.72 -5.52 -0.06
C GLU A 49 -6.38 -4.91 0.38
N ALA A 50 -5.28 -5.68 0.28
CA ALA A 50 -3.93 -5.19 0.58
C ALA A 50 -3.56 -3.98 -0.31
N ALA A 51 -3.73 -4.10 -1.62
CA ALA A 51 -3.48 -3.02 -2.57
C ALA A 51 -4.28 -1.75 -2.23
N THR A 52 -5.57 -1.90 -1.88
CA THR A 52 -6.43 -0.77 -1.49
C THR A 52 -5.93 -0.08 -0.23
N ARG A 53 -5.50 -0.85 0.78
CA ARG A 53 -4.97 -0.30 2.04
C ARG A 53 -3.64 0.42 1.83
N ILE A 54 -2.75 -0.15 1.02
CA ILE A 54 -1.46 0.47 0.67
C ILE A 54 -1.69 1.77 -0.09
N GLN A 55 -2.54 1.76 -1.12
CA GLN A 55 -2.87 2.97 -1.87
C GLN A 55 -3.39 4.09 -0.96
N GLY A 56 -4.25 3.76 0.00
CA GLY A 56 -4.78 4.72 0.96
C GLY A 56 -3.74 5.31 1.91
N LEU A 57 -2.71 4.53 2.28
CA LEU A 57 -1.58 5.03 3.07
C LEU A 57 -0.62 5.86 2.20
N LEU A 58 -0.33 5.40 0.98
CA LEU A 58 0.54 6.04 0.02
C LEU A 58 0.10 7.48 -0.28
N THR A 59 -1.19 7.67 -0.59
CA THR A 59 -1.77 9.00 -0.80
C THR A 59 -1.54 9.92 0.40
N ARG A 60 -1.72 9.41 1.63
CA ARG A 60 -1.50 10.21 2.85
C ARG A 60 -0.04 10.58 3.06
N LEU A 61 0.90 9.71 2.67
CA LEU A 61 2.33 9.99 2.80
C LEU A 61 2.79 10.97 1.72
N GLN A 62 2.35 10.80 0.48
CA GLN A 62 2.64 11.74 -0.62
C GLN A 62 2.16 13.16 -0.30
N ASP A 63 0.94 13.31 0.26
CA ASP A 63 0.41 14.60 0.73
C ASP A 63 1.31 15.29 1.78
N LEU A 64 2.15 14.54 2.52
CA LEU A 64 3.06 15.09 3.53
C LEU A 64 4.40 15.56 2.94
N VAL A 65 4.81 15.06 1.79
CA VAL A 65 6.10 15.40 1.14
C VAL A 65 5.91 16.44 0.02
N GLU A 66 4.80 16.37 -0.71
CA GLU A 66 4.48 17.31 -1.80
C GLU A 66 3.85 18.64 -1.31
N GLY A 67 3.52 18.74 -0.01
CA GLY A 67 2.82 19.85 0.63
C GLY A 67 3.68 21.03 1.09
#